data_AF-A0AAW2XVV3-F1
#
_entry.id   AF-A0AAW2XVV3-F1
#
_cell.length_a   1.000
_cell.length_b   1.000
_cell.length_c   1.000
_cell.angle_alpha   90.00
_cell.angle_beta   90.00
_cell.angle_gamma   90.00
#
_symmetry.space_group_name_H-M   'P 1'
#
loop_
_entity.id
_entity.type
_entity.pdbx_description
1 polymer ?
#
loop_
_entity_poly.entity_id
_entity_poly.type
_entity_poly.pdbx_seq_one_letter_code
_entity_poly.pdbx_strand_id
1 'polypeptide(L)' 'MALDYPHDKLQVYLSDDGGSVVTFLALKQAWKFSKLWVPFCRKYKVKIGCPEAYFSTDESSLDGTFHSSEFIAEKKEIEV' A
#
# COMPACT_ATOMS: atom_id res chain seq x y z
N MET A 1 -2.86 -5.37 -3.37
CA MET A 1 -3.76 -5.58 -2.21
C MET A 1 -4.67 -4.39 -1.93
N ALA A 2 -4.27 -3.15 -2.24
CA ALA A 2 -5.12 -1.97 -2.05
C ALA A 2 -6.11 -1.75 -3.21
N LEU A 3 -6.86 -2.79 -3.58
CA LEU A 3 -7.94 -2.66 -4.57
C LEU A 3 -9.19 -2.11 -3.88
N ASP A 4 -9.95 -1.28 -4.59
CA ASP A 4 -11.27 -0.80 -4.14
C ASP A 4 -12.32 -1.90 -4.36
N TYR A 5 -12.25 -2.95 -3.53
CA TYR A 5 -13.15 -4.09 -3.58
C TYR A 5 -13.52 -4.55 -2.16
N PRO A 6 -14.72 -5.12 -1.94
CA PRO A 6 -15.11 -5.64 -0.64
C PRO A 6 -14.09 -6.63 -0.08
N HIS A 7 -13.63 -6.40 1.15
CA HIS A 7 -12.54 -7.14 1.78
C HIS A 7 -12.90 -8.60 2.07
N ASP A 8 -14.18 -8.90 2.25
CA ASP A 8 -14.75 -10.25 2.41
C ASP A 8 -14.75 -11.05 1.10
N LYS A 9 -14.56 -10.37 -0.04
CA LYS A 9 -14.59 -10.98 -1.38
C LYS A 9 -13.24 -10.93 -2.10
N LEU A 10 -12.29 -10.15 -1.60
CA LEU A 10 -10.95 -10.04 -2.18
C LEU A 10 -10.01 -11.07 -1.55
N GLN A 11 -9.56 -12.02 -2.35
CA GLN A 11 -8.53 -12.98 -1.97
C GLN A 11 -7.39 -12.92 -2.98
N VAL A 12 -6.14 -13.01 -2.49
CA VAL A 12 -4.93 -12.97 -3.33
C VAL A 12 -4.14 -14.24 -3.08
N TYR A 13 -3.84 -14.95 -4.16
CA TYR A 13 -3.03 -16.16 -4.13
C TYR A 13 -1.68 -15.87 -4.77
N LEU A 14 -0.60 -16.34 -4.16
CA LEU A 14 0.77 -16.24 -4.67
C LEU A 14 1.34 -17.65 -4.78
N SER A 15 1.81 -18.02 -5.98
CA SER A 15 2.56 -19.25 -6.22
C SER A 15 4.03 -18.91 -6.39
N ASP A 16 4.91 -19.70 -5.77
CA ASP A 16 6.37 -19.63 -5.95
C ASP A 16 6.90 -21.04 -6.24
N ASP A 17 7.15 -21.32 -7.51
CA ASP A 17 7.60 -22.63 -7.98
C ASP A 17 9.01 -22.97 -7.45
N GLY A 18 9.80 -21.95 -7.07
CA GLY A 18 11.14 -22.12 -6.54
C GLY A 18 11.20 -22.37 -5.04
N GLY A 19 10.09 -22.17 -4.32
CA GLY A 19 10.02 -22.33 -2.86
C GLY A 19 11.09 -21.53 -2.11
N SER A 20 11.45 -20.34 -2.61
CA SER A 20 12.59 -19.59 -2.10
C SER A 20 12.28 -18.97 -0.73
N VAL A 21 13.18 -19.20 0.23
CA VAL A 21 13.10 -18.59 1.57
C VAL A 21 13.10 -17.06 1.47
N VAL A 22 13.80 -16.49 0.49
CA VAL A 22 13.84 -15.04 0.27
C VAL A 22 12.45 -14.52 -0.11
N THR A 23 11.75 -15.20 -1.02
CA THR A 23 10.36 -14.84 -1.40
C THR A 23 9.42 -14.91 -0.20
N PHE A 24 9.54 -15.96 0.62
CA PHE A 24 8.74 -16.10 1.83
C PHE A 24 8.97 -14.95 2.82
N LEU A 25 10.23 -14.59 3.08
CA LEU A 25 10.57 -13.49 3.99
C LEU A 25 10.14 -12.13 3.43
N ALA A 26 10.30 -11.91 2.13
CA ALA A 26 9.82 -10.71 1.45
C ALA A 26 8.30 -10.58 1.56
N LEU A 27 7.55 -11.66 1.31
CA LEU A 27 6.09 -11.69 1.48
C LEU A 27 5.68 -11.40 2.93
N LYS A 28 6.38 -11.98 3.91
CA LYS A 28 6.13 -11.72 5.34
C LYS A 28 6.30 -10.24 5.67
N GLN A 29 7.32 -9.59 5.12
CA GLN A 29 7.55 -8.16 5.32
C GLN A 29 6.51 -7.31 4.57
N ALA A 30 6.17 -7.68 3.34
CA ALA A 30 5.11 -7.03 2.55
C ALA A 30 3.74 -7.12 3.25
N TRP A 31 3.42 -8.25 3.90
CA TRP A 31 2.21 -8.40 4.69
C TRP A 31 2.19 -7.45 5.90
N LYS A 32 3.30 -7.31 6.62
CA LYS A 32 3.39 -6.34 7.73
C LYS A 32 3.16 -4.91 7.24
N PHE A 33 3.86 -4.52 6.17
CA PHE A 33 3.71 -3.21 5.56
C PHE A 33 2.26 -2.95 5.08
N SER A 34 1.60 -3.96 4.52
CA SER A 34 0.23 -3.82 4.03
C SER A 34 -0.80 -3.43 5.08
N LYS A 35 -0.53 -3.73 6.36
CA LYS A 35 -1.39 -3.31 7.47
C LYS A 35 -1.40 -1.80 7.68
N LEU A 36 -0.37 -1.09 7.22
CA LEU A 36 -0.29 0.37 7.23
C LEU A 36 -0.78 0.93 5.89
N TRP A 37 -0.25 0.39 4.79
CA TRP A 37 -0.53 0.90 3.44
C TRP A 37 -1.99 0.76 3.01
N VAL A 38 -2.62 -0.40 3.23
CA VAL A 38 -3.98 -0.64 2.74
C VAL A 38 -5.02 0.25 3.44
N PRO A 39 -5.00 0.44 4.77
CA PRO A 39 -5.86 1.42 5.43
C PRO A 39 -5.60 2.85 4.96
N PHE A 40 -4.34 3.27 4.81
CA PHE A 40 -3.97 4.59 4.28
C PHE A 40 -4.57 4.83 2.90
N CYS A 41 -4.41 3.88 1.98
CA CYS A 41 -4.99 3.98 0.64
C CYS A 41 -6.51 4.15 0.67
N ARG A 42 -7.21 3.43 1.55
CA ARG A 42 -8.67 3.51 1.68
C ARG A 42 -9.12 4.81 2.33
N LYS A 43 -8.47 5.21 3.43
CA LYS A 43 -8.78 6.42 4.21
C LYS A 43 -8.67 7.67 3.35
N TYR A 44 -7.61 7.75 2.54
CA TYR A 44 -7.33 8.92 1.70
C TYR A 44 -7.65 8.72 0.23
N LYS A 45 -8.34 7.63 -0.14
CA LYS A 45 -8.74 7.29 -1.52
C LYS A 45 -7.58 7.41 -2.51
N VAL A 46 -6.41 6.90 -2.13
CA VAL A 46 -5.20 6.94 -2.95
C VAL A 46 -5.46 6.22 -4.27
N LYS A 47 -5.31 6.93 -5.39
CA LYS A 47 -5.53 6.39 -6.74
C LYS A 47 -4.43 5.41 -7.17
N ILE A 48 -3.20 5.65 -6.73
CA ILE A 48 -2.03 4.83 -7.07
C ILE A 48 -1.81 3.80 -5.96
N GLY A 49 -2.33 2.59 -6.14
CA GLY A 49 -2.22 1.53 -5.13
C GLY A 49 -0.82 0.91 -4.97
N CYS A 50 0.11 1.19 -5.91
CA CYS A 50 1.50 0.77 -5.83
C CYS A 50 2.30 1.78 -4.98
N PRO A 51 2.92 1.38 -3.86
CA PRO A 51 3.64 2.30 -2.98
C PRO A 51 4.77 3.04 -3.69
N GLU A 52 5.63 2.30 -4.39
CA GLU A 52 6.81 2.87 -5.08
C GLU A 52 6.40 3.91 -6.13
N ALA A 53 5.37 3.60 -6.92
CA ALA A 53 4.84 4.55 -7.90
C ALA A 53 4.20 5.77 -7.23
N TYR A 54 3.49 5.58 -6.11
CA TYR A 54 2.86 6.68 -5.37
C TYR A 54 3.90 7.68 -4.84
N PHE A 55 4.94 7.20 -4.17
CA PHE A 55 6.00 8.06 -3.62
C PHE A 55 6.92 8.66 -4.68
N SER A 56 7.01 8.04 -5.86
CA SER A 56 7.75 8.59 -7.00
C SER A 56 6.95 9.62 -7.82
N THR A 57 5.65 9.79 -7.53
CA THR A 57 4.78 10.70 -8.26
C THR A 57 4.82 12.10 -7.64
N ASP A 58 4.90 13.14 -8.46
CA ASP A 58 4.86 14.52 -7.99
C ASP A 58 3.53 14.83 -7.28
N GLU A 59 3.59 15.42 -6.08
CA GLU A 59 2.41 15.76 -5.27
C GLU A 59 1.38 16.62 -6.02
N SER A 60 1.82 17.45 -6.97
CA SER A 60 0.96 18.30 -7.80
C SER A 60 0.07 17.51 -8.76
N SER A 61 0.45 16.27 -9.08
CA SER A 61 -0.29 15.37 -9.95
C SER A 61 -1.19 14.39 -9.17
N LEU A 62 -1.08 14.36 -7.84
CA LEU A 62 -1.94 13.60 -6.95
C LEU A 62 -3.23 14.39 -6.69
N ASP A 63 -4.20 14.15 -7.55
CA ASP A 63 -5.50 14.83 -7.55
C ASP A 63 -6.41 14.29 -6.42
N GLY A 64 -6.65 15.09 -5.36
CA GLY A 64 -7.56 14.77 -4.25
C GLY A 64 -7.01 14.89 -2.82
N THR A 65 -5.89 15.58 -2.60
CA THR A 65 -5.18 15.57 -1.31
C THR A 65 -5.87 16.41 -0.23
N PHE A 66 -6.46 15.76 0.76
CA PHE A 66 -6.77 16.37 2.05
C PHE A 66 -5.46 16.53 2.85
N HIS A 67 -4.86 17.72 2.80
CA HIS A 67 -3.66 18.05 3.57
C HIS A 67 -3.98 18.32 5.05
N SER A 68 -4.50 17.31 5.73
CA SER A 68 -4.59 17.35 7.19
C SER A 68 -3.23 17.06 7.81
N SER A 69 -2.98 17.56 9.02
CA SER A 69 -1.78 17.21 9.79
C SER A 69 -1.67 15.70 10.05
N GLU A 70 -2.82 15.03 10.20
CA GLU A 70 -2.91 13.58 10.36
C GLU A 70 -2.43 12.84 9.11
N PHE A 71 -2.87 13.27 7.91
CA PHE A 71 -2.41 12.70 6.64
C PHE A 71 -0.89 12.79 6.48
N ILE A 72 -0.31 13.95 6.81
CA ILE A 72 1.14 14.17 6.70
C ILE A 72 1.90 13.26 7.67
N ALA A 73 1.40 13.10 8.90
CA ALA A 73 2.01 12.23 9.89
C ALA A 73 1.96 10.76 9.47
N GLU A 74 0.78 10.26 9.04
CA GLU A 74 0.62 8.87 8.58
C GLU A 74 1.44 8.60 7.31
N LYS A 75 1.45 9.52 6.35
CA LYS A 75 2.27 9.39 5.13
C LYS A 75 3.75 9.24 5.47
N LYS A 76 4.26 10.06 6.39
CA LYS A 76 5.66 10.03 6.83
C LYS A 76 6.03 8.75 7.59
N GLU A 77 5.08 8.14 8.30
CA GLU A 77 5.30 6.85 8.97
C GLU A 77 5.41 5.68 7.97
N ILE A 78 4.69 5.79 6.85
CA ILE A 78 4.62 4.76 5.80
C ILE A 78 5.78 4.87 4.81
N GLU A 79 6.28 6.08 4.56
CA GLU A 79 7.43 6.33 3.72
C GLU A 79 8.70 5.77 4.39
N VAL A 80 9.19 4.64 3.86
CA VAL A 80 10.38 3.92 4.35
C VAL A 80 11.63 4.42 3.65
#